data_AF-A0A3M1IEE9-F1
#
_entry.id   AF-A0A3M1IEE9-F1
#
_cell.length_a   1.000
_cell.length_b   1.000
_cell.length_c   1.000
_cell.angle_alpha   90.00
_cell.angle_beta   90.00
_cell.angle_gamma   90.00
#
_symmetry.space_group_name_H-M   'P 1'
#
loop_
_entity.id
_entity.type
_entity.pdbx_description
1 polymer ?
#
loop_
_entity_poly.entity_id
_entity_poly.type
_entity_poly.pdbx_seq_one_letter_code
_entity_poly.pdbx_strand_id
1 'polypeptide(L)'
;MKLSLTPAPVYNFADFREEKLTLLRLPIFSASDIALLFGVALPTLFFHIVLSVYRLFHADMEITLASFVSAVGSDFLFHAAIFGVLLGIYGFIRYSSFKVLFFLFVQFVAIFLNVVQISAHDYFLSTGAELDYRLMAYSLENYAEISKVVSSKVTLATKLMYGLSVGGSILLPIILFFLFRKRKKTATINKKKRVVFFIIAAFSYFAITFPRGANSYDESLFSQNPV
;
A
#
# COMPACT_ATOMS: atom_id res chain seq x y z
N MET A 1 -5.47 64.33 -36.14
CA MET A 1 -5.17 62.96 -35.68
C MET A 1 -6.08 62.68 -34.47
N LYS A 2 -7.16 61.89 -34.64
CA LYS A 2 -8.13 61.60 -33.57
C LYS A 2 -7.64 60.38 -32.77
N LEU A 3 -7.20 60.58 -31.53
CA LEU A 3 -6.88 59.51 -30.59
C LEU A 3 -8.19 58.93 -30.05
N SER A 4 -8.56 57.77 -30.58
CA SER A 4 -9.64 56.93 -30.09
C SER A 4 -9.20 56.28 -28.78
N LEU A 5 -9.66 56.82 -27.65
CA LEU A 5 -9.56 56.16 -26.34
C LEU A 5 -10.56 55.00 -26.30
N THR A 6 -10.08 53.79 -26.54
CA THR A 6 -10.84 52.57 -26.24
C THR A 6 -10.98 52.45 -24.71
N PRO A 7 -12.20 52.30 -24.18
CA PRO A 7 -12.39 52.13 -22.74
C PRO A 7 -11.70 50.85 -22.26
N ALA A 8 -11.02 50.94 -21.12
CA ALA A 8 -10.36 49.80 -20.50
C ALA A 8 -11.39 48.69 -20.20
N PRO A 9 -11.06 47.41 -20.44
CA PRO A 9 -11.98 46.31 -20.17
C PRO A 9 -12.33 46.29 -18.69
N VAL A 10 -13.62 46.44 -18.40
CA VAL A 10 -14.18 46.29 -17.05
C VAL A 10 -14.17 44.80 -16.72
N TYR A 11 -13.13 44.34 -16.02
CA TYR A 11 -13.06 42.96 -15.55
C TYR A 11 -14.14 42.72 -14.49
N ASN A 12 -15.16 41.94 -14.86
CA ASN A 12 -16.25 41.57 -13.97
C ASN A 12 -15.77 40.50 -12.99
N PHE A 13 -15.71 40.81 -11.70
CA PHE A 13 -15.26 39.89 -10.64
C PHE A 13 -16.13 38.63 -10.50
N ALA A 14 -17.32 38.59 -11.11
CA ALA A 14 -18.15 37.39 -11.19
C ALA A 14 -17.52 36.27 -12.04
N ASP A 15 -16.70 36.60 -13.05
CA ASP A 15 -16.10 35.63 -13.96
C ASP A 15 -15.00 34.79 -13.28
N PHE A 16 -14.28 35.37 -12.32
CA PHE A 16 -13.27 34.65 -11.53
C PHE A 16 -13.84 33.55 -10.62
N ARG A 17 -15.15 33.61 -10.30
CA ARG A 17 -15.78 32.65 -9.39
C ARG A 17 -16.18 31.35 -10.11
N GLU A 18 -16.53 31.43 -11.41
CA GLU A 18 -16.82 30.29 -12.29
C GLU A 18 -15.55 29.52 -12.69
N GLU A 19 -14.44 30.23 -12.89
CA GLU A 19 -13.15 29.62 -13.26
C GLU A 19 -12.54 28.80 -12.09
N LYS A 20 -12.72 29.25 -10.84
CA LYS A 20 -12.33 28.46 -9.66
C LYS A 20 -13.18 27.20 -9.46
N LEU A 21 -14.45 27.22 -9.86
CA LEU A 21 -15.36 26.06 -9.74
C LEU A 21 -15.12 25.01 -10.84
N THR A 22 -14.56 25.40 -11.98
CA THR A 22 -14.15 24.48 -13.05
C THR A 22 -12.79 23.85 -12.78
N LEU A 23 -11.85 24.56 -12.13
CA LEU A 23 -10.59 23.96 -11.64
C LEU A 23 -10.80 22.86 -10.58
N LEU A 24 -11.89 22.94 -9.81
CA LEU A 24 -12.33 21.92 -8.85
C LEU A 24 -12.89 20.64 -9.52
N ARG A 25 -13.06 20.62 -10.85
CA ARG A 25 -13.59 19.47 -11.61
C ARG A 25 -12.53 18.61 -12.30
N LEU A 26 -11.24 18.93 -12.13
CA LEU A 26 -10.20 18.02 -12.60
C LEU A 26 -10.21 16.78 -11.69
N PRO A 27 -10.31 15.56 -12.24
CA PRO A 27 -10.16 14.37 -11.42
C PRO A 27 -8.82 14.44 -10.69
N ILE A 28 -8.87 14.46 -9.35
CA ILE A 28 -7.71 14.68 -8.48
C ILE A 28 -6.58 13.69 -8.83
N PHE A 29 -6.95 12.50 -9.30
CA PHE A 29 -6.03 11.47 -9.75
C PHE A 29 -6.41 10.98 -11.15
N SER A 30 -5.41 10.78 -12.01
CA SER A 30 -5.65 10.11 -13.29
C SER A 30 -5.74 8.59 -13.08
N ALA A 31 -6.58 7.90 -13.86
CA ALA A 31 -6.76 6.46 -13.72
C ALA A 31 -5.45 5.68 -13.89
N SER A 32 -4.53 6.15 -14.73
CA SER A 32 -3.20 5.56 -14.90
C SER A 32 -2.31 5.73 -13.67
N ASP A 33 -2.46 6.83 -12.92
CA ASP A 33 -1.67 7.06 -11.70
C ASP A 33 -2.18 6.20 -10.54
N ILE A 34 -3.50 6.08 -10.41
CA ILE A 34 -4.11 5.14 -9.46
C ILE A 34 -3.69 3.72 -9.79
N ALA A 35 -3.73 3.33 -11.08
CA ALA A 35 -3.34 2.01 -11.52
C ALA A 35 -1.86 1.67 -11.21
N LEU A 36 -0.96 2.65 -11.31
CA LEU A 36 0.44 2.49 -10.90
C LEU A 36 0.56 2.23 -9.39
N LEU A 37 -0.04 3.08 -8.56
CA LEU A 37 0.01 2.90 -7.11
C LEU A 37 -0.62 1.58 -6.69
N PHE A 38 -1.77 1.24 -7.29
CA PHE A 38 -2.46 0.00 -6.99
C PHE A 38 -1.67 -1.22 -7.45
N GLY A 39 -0.99 -1.13 -8.60
CA GLY A 39 -0.11 -2.18 -9.10
C GLY A 39 1.09 -2.46 -8.20
N VAL A 40 1.55 -1.48 -7.42
CA VAL A 40 2.63 -1.68 -6.44
C VAL A 40 2.07 -2.20 -5.10
N ALA A 41 0.92 -1.70 -4.68
CA ALA A 41 0.30 -2.09 -3.42
C ALA A 41 -0.27 -3.52 -3.45
N LEU A 42 -0.84 -3.94 -4.58
CA LEU A 42 -1.56 -5.20 -4.70
C LEU A 42 -0.68 -6.45 -4.50
N PRO A 43 0.53 -6.55 -5.10
CA PRO A 43 1.45 -7.65 -4.82
C PRO A 43 1.78 -7.71 -3.33
N THR A 44 2.10 -6.57 -2.72
CA THR A 44 2.46 -6.48 -1.30
C THR A 44 1.33 -6.97 -0.40
N LEU A 45 0.12 -6.47 -0.62
CA LEU A 45 -1.07 -6.92 0.11
C LEU A 45 -1.33 -8.43 -0.08
N PHE A 46 -1.22 -8.91 -1.32
CA PHE A 46 -1.46 -10.32 -1.64
C PHE A 46 -0.47 -11.23 -0.92
N PHE A 47 0.83 -10.95 -1.02
CA PHE A 47 1.85 -11.74 -0.33
C PHE A 47 1.69 -11.67 1.19
N HIS A 48 1.41 -10.49 1.74
CA HIS A 48 1.19 -10.36 3.17
C HIS A 48 0.03 -11.22 3.67
N ILE A 49 -1.14 -11.13 3.02
CA ILE A 49 -2.31 -11.93 3.39
C ILE A 49 -1.99 -13.43 3.26
N VAL A 50 -1.41 -13.87 2.15
CA VAL A 50 -1.10 -15.29 1.94
C VAL A 50 -0.18 -15.83 3.01
N LEU A 51 0.87 -15.08 3.38
CA LEU A 51 1.84 -15.50 4.41
C LEU A 51 1.25 -15.44 5.82
N SER A 52 0.43 -14.43 6.14
CA SER A 52 -0.28 -14.34 7.42
C SER A 52 -1.26 -15.50 7.57
N VAL A 53 -2.04 -15.80 6.53
CA VAL A 53 -2.97 -16.94 6.53
C VAL A 53 -2.21 -18.26 6.69
N TYR A 54 -1.11 -18.45 5.97
CA TYR A 54 -0.30 -19.66 6.10
C TYR A 54 0.20 -19.85 7.54
N ARG A 55 0.75 -18.80 8.16
CA ARG A 55 1.23 -18.83 9.54
C ARG A 55 0.10 -19.17 10.52
N LEU A 56 -1.07 -18.59 10.33
CA LEU A 56 -2.24 -18.89 11.16
C LEU A 56 -2.62 -20.37 11.09
N PHE A 57 -2.56 -20.99 9.90
CA PHE A 57 -2.84 -22.41 9.70
C PHE A 57 -1.78 -23.38 10.25
N HIS A 58 -0.55 -22.90 10.48
CA HIS A 58 0.55 -23.72 11.00
C HIS A 58 0.87 -23.43 12.47
N ALA A 59 0.19 -22.44 13.07
CA ALA A 59 0.21 -22.28 14.52
C ALA A 59 -0.66 -23.36 15.14
N ASP A 60 -0.18 -24.04 16.18
CA ASP A 60 -0.92 -25.07 16.94
C ASP A 60 -2.10 -24.51 17.77
N MET A 61 -2.70 -23.41 17.31
CA MET A 61 -3.83 -22.73 17.95
C MET A 61 -5.13 -23.14 17.28
N GLU A 62 -6.21 -23.27 18.06
CA GLU A 62 -7.56 -23.43 17.51
C GLU A 62 -7.95 -22.18 16.71
N ILE A 63 -8.01 -22.32 15.39
CA ILE A 63 -8.35 -21.23 14.49
C ILE A 63 -9.88 -21.05 14.49
N THR A 64 -10.33 -19.99 15.14
CA THR A 64 -11.73 -19.56 15.04
C THR A 64 -11.92 -18.67 13.81
N LEU A 65 -13.14 -18.65 13.24
CA LEU A 65 -13.47 -17.73 12.15
C LEU A 65 -13.25 -16.26 12.57
N ALA A 66 -13.49 -15.96 13.86
CA ALA A 66 -13.27 -14.63 14.41
C ALA A 66 -11.78 -14.24 14.42
N SER A 67 -10.88 -15.14 14.83
CA SER A 67 -9.43 -14.85 14.81
C SER A 67 -8.91 -14.71 13.38
N PHE A 68 -9.40 -15.51 12.43
CA PHE A 68 -9.08 -15.35 11.01
C PHE A 68 -9.51 -13.99 10.45
N VAL A 69 -10.77 -13.62 10.65
CA VAL A 69 -11.30 -12.33 10.16
C VAL A 69 -10.60 -11.15 10.84
N SER A 70 -10.28 -11.26 12.13
CA SER A 70 -9.54 -10.21 12.83
C SER A 70 -8.13 -10.04 12.29
N ALA A 71 -7.41 -11.14 12.03
CA ALA A 71 -6.05 -11.09 11.51
C ALA A 71 -6.02 -10.52 10.08
N VAL A 72 -6.76 -11.14 9.16
CA VAL A 72 -6.80 -10.71 7.75
C VAL A 72 -7.40 -9.32 7.60
N GLY A 73 -8.42 -8.99 8.40
CA GLY A 73 -9.05 -7.68 8.42
C GLY A 73 -8.09 -6.59 8.88
N SER A 74 -7.32 -6.83 9.94
CA SER A 74 -6.30 -5.90 10.43
C SER A 74 -5.24 -5.64 9.35
N ASP A 75 -4.71 -6.71 8.74
CA ASP A 75 -3.71 -6.62 7.68
C ASP A 75 -4.22 -5.84 6.48
N PHE A 76 -5.46 -6.10 6.05
CA PHE A 76 -6.10 -5.38 4.95
C PHE A 76 -6.26 -3.90 5.26
N LEU A 77 -6.76 -3.56 6.46
CA LEU A 77 -6.97 -2.17 6.88
C LEU A 77 -5.65 -1.41 6.98
N PHE A 78 -4.59 -2.04 7.48
CA PHE A 78 -3.26 -1.46 7.54
C PHE A 78 -2.74 -1.09 6.15
N HIS A 79 -2.83 -2.01 5.18
CA HIS A 79 -2.42 -1.74 3.80
C HIS A 79 -3.31 -0.69 3.12
N ALA A 80 -4.61 -0.68 3.39
CA ALA A 80 -5.53 0.33 2.89
C ALA A 80 -5.19 1.72 3.44
N ALA A 81 -4.81 1.83 4.71
CA ALA A 81 -4.35 3.07 5.33
C ALA A 81 -3.05 3.57 4.67
N ILE A 82 -2.05 2.69 4.51
CA ILE A 82 -0.80 3.03 3.79
C ILE A 82 -1.11 3.52 2.38
N PHE A 83 -1.98 2.82 1.65
CA PHE A 83 -2.37 3.22 0.30
C PHE A 83 -3.05 4.60 0.29
N GLY A 84 -3.90 4.89 1.27
CA GLY A 84 -4.50 6.21 1.48
C GLY A 84 -3.46 7.30 1.69
N VAL A 85 -2.45 7.05 2.53
CA VAL A 85 -1.33 7.97 2.76
C VAL A 85 -0.53 8.21 1.47
N LEU A 86 -0.21 7.15 0.73
CA LEU A 86 0.51 7.25 -0.55
C LEU A 86 -0.29 8.06 -1.58
N LEU A 87 -1.61 7.87 -1.65
CA LEU A 87 -2.49 8.69 -2.49
C LEU A 87 -2.46 10.17 -2.06
N GLY A 88 -2.47 10.43 -0.74
CA GLY A 88 -2.34 11.78 -0.20
C GLY A 88 -1.04 12.45 -0.63
N ILE A 89 0.11 11.82 -0.37
CA ILE A 89 1.44 12.30 -0.76
C ILE A 89 1.50 12.52 -2.27
N TYR A 90 1.02 11.55 -3.04
CA TYR A 90 0.97 11.65 -4.49
C TYR A 90 0.15 12.87 -4.96
N GLY A 91 -0.99 13.13 -4.31
CA GLY A 91 -1.83 14.30 -4.58
C GLY A 91 -1.10 15.63 -4.43
N PHE A 92 -0.19 15.73 -3.47
CA PHE A 92 0.65 16.92 -3.25
C PHE A 92 1.74 17.07 -4.31
N ILE A 93 2.40 15.98 -4.70
CA ILE A 93 3.56 16.03 -5.62
C ILE A 93 3.18 15.85 -7.09
N ARG A 94 1.90 15.66 -7.43
CA ARG A 94 1.44 15.28 -8.79
C ARG A 94 1.84 16.25 -9.90
N TYR A 95 2.05 17.52 -9.57
CA TYR A 95 2.45 18.58 -10.51
C TYR A 95 3.97 18.81 -10.53
N SER A 96 4.72 18.11 -9.70
CA SER A 96 6.17 18.24 -9.60
C SER A 96 6.90 17.20 -10.47
N SER A 97 8.10 17.57 -10.93
CA SER A 97 9.06 16.64 -11.54
C SER A 97 9.42 15.46 -10.62
N PHE A 98 9.21 15.59 -9.29
CA PHE A 98 9.46 14.54 -8.32
C PHE A 98 8.49 13.35 -8.37
N LYS A 99 7.43 13.43 -9.19
CA LYS A 99 6.46 12.34 -9.37
C LYS A 99 7.12 11.00 -9.70
N VAL A 100 8.09 11.00 -10.62
CA VAL A 100 8.77 9.76 -11.05
C VAL A 100 9.60 9.17 -9.90
N LEU A 101 10.35 10.03 -9.20
CA LEU A 101 11.17 9.63 -8.06
C LEU A 101 10.32 9.02 -6.95
N PHE A 102 9.14 9.60 -6.67
CA PHE A 102 8.21 9.03 -5.70
C PHE A 102 7.74 7.63 -6.09
N PHE A 103 7.37 7.40 -7.36
CA PHE A 103 6.96 6.06 -7.78
C PHE A 103 8.08 5.03 -7.65
N LEU A 104 9.30 5.39 -8.04
CA LEU A 104 10.46 4.53 -7.90
C LEU A 104 10.74 4.22 -6.42
N PHE A 105 10.64 5.23 -5.56
CA PHE A 105 10.80 5.05 -4.13
C PHE A 105 9.73 4.12 -3.54
N VAL A 106 8.45 4.34 -3.85
CA VAL A 106 7.35 3.49 -3.39
C VAL A 106 7.51 2.06 -3.88
N GLN A 107 7.93 1.87 -5.13
CA GLN A 107 8.20 0.55 -5.70
C GLN A 107 9.38 -0.14 -5.00
N PHE A 108 10.46 0.59 -4.75
CA PHE A 108 11.61 0.07 -4.02
C PHE A 108 11.23 -0.37 -2.59
N VAL A 109 10.49 0.47 -1.86
CA VAL A 109 10.00 0.15 -0.52
C VAL A 109 9.08 -1.07 -0.54
N ALA A 110 8.18 -1.19 -1.51
CA ALA A 110 7.30 -2.35 -1.64
C ALA A 110 8.08 -3.64 -1.90
N ILE A 111 9.06 -3.61 -2.82
CA ILE A 111 9.95 -4.75 -3.08
C ILE A 111 10.70 -5.14 -1.80
N PHE A 112 11.27 -4.15 -1.11
CA PHE A 112 12.00 -4.37 0.13
C PHE A 112 11.11 -5.01 1.21
N LEU A 113 9.90 -4.49 1.43
CA LEU A 113 8.93 -5.04 2.38
C LEU A 113 8.58 -6.49 2.04
N ASN A 114 8.37 -6.80 0.77
CA ASN A 114 8.07 -8.16 0.35
C ASN A 114 9.24 -9.11 0.59
N VAL A 115 10.47 -8.67 0.32
CA VAL A 115 11.68 -9.47 0.58
C VAL A 115 11.80 -9.75 2.08
N VAL A 116 11.59 -8.74 2.93
CA VAL A 116 11.61 -8.90 4.39
C VAL A 116 10.51 -9.85 4.86
N GLN A 117 9.30 -9.75 4.33
CA GLN A 117 8.19 -10.64 4.71
C GLN A 117 8.45 -12.10 4.32
N ILE A 118 8.96 -12.34 3.11
CA ILE A 118 9.32 -13.70 2.66
C ILE A 118 10.46 -14.23 3.53
N SER A 119 11.45 -13.40 3.85
CA SER A 119 12.56 -13.78 4.75
C SER A 119 12.06 -14.14 6.15
N ALA A 120 11.17 -13.33 6.72
CA ALA A 120 10.57 -13.58 8.03
C ALA A 120 9.72 -14.85 8.03
N HIS A 121 9.02 -15.13 6.93
CA HIS A 121 8.26 -16.36 6.77
C HIS A 121 9.16 -17.59 6.71
N ASP A 122 10.22 -17.55 5.89
CA ASP A 122 11.20 -18.65 5.77
C ASP A 122 11.90 -18.91 7.12
N TYR A 123 12.20 -17.85 7.86
CA TYR A 123 12.74 -17.93 9.22
C TYR A 123 11.75 -18.59 10.19
N PHE A 124 10.48 -18.19 10.15
CA PHE A 124 9.43 -18.80 10.97
C PHE A 124 9.28 -20.29 10.69
N LEU A 125 9.24 -20.70 9.41
CA LEU A 125 9.17 -22.13 9.06
C LEU A 125 10.40 -22.92 9.52
N SER A 126 11.56 -22.28 9.57
CA SER A 126 12.82 -22.92 9.94
C SER A 126 13.02 -23.04 11.45
N THR A 127 12.49 -22.10 12.24
CA THR A 127 12.80 -21.96 13.68
C THR A 127 11.59 -22.00 14.59
N GLY A 128 10.38 -21.81 14.06
CA GLY A 128 9.15 -21.58 14.83
C GLY A 128 9.07 -20.20 15.48
N ALA A 129 10.08 -19.35 15.33
CA ALA A 129 10.14 -18.03 15.96
C ALA A 129 9.83 -16.90 14.95
N GLU A 130 9.21 -15.83 15.44
CA GLU A 130 9.01 -14.62 14.65
C GLU A 130 10.32 -13.81 14.52
N LEU A 131 10.49 -13.15 13.37
CA LEU A 131 11.65 -12.31 13.11
C LEU A 131 11.49 -10.97 13.85
N ASP A 132 12.21 -10.78 14.96
CA ASP A 132 12.20 -9.53 15.70
C ASP A 132 13.26 -8.53 15.19
N TYR A 133 13.16 -7.28 15.65
CA TYR A 133 14.10 -6.23 15.26
C TYR A 133 15.53 -6.52 15.73
N ARG A 134 15.70 -7.12 16.90
CA ARG A 134 17.04 -7.40 17.46
C ARG A 134 17.77 -8.42 16.61
N LEU A 135 17.08 -9.46 16.16
CA LEU A 135 17.62 -10.48 15.28
C LEU A 135 17.91 -9.92 13.89
N MET A 136 17.05 -9.02 13.36
CA MET A 136 17.36 -8.27 12.13
C MET A 136 18.62 -7.41 12.27
N ALA A 137 18.74 -6.64 13.35
CA ALA A 137 19.90 -5.79 13.61
C ALA A 137 21.18 -6.62 13.73
N TYR A 138 21.14 -7.70 14.52
CA TYR A 138 22.24 -8.66 14.64
C TYR A 138 22.60 -9.29 13.28
N SER A 139 21.60 -9.61 12.46
CA SER A 139 21.81 -10.22 11.15
C SER A 139 22.46 -9.27 10.15
N LEU A 140 22.15 -7.98 10.24
CA LEU A 140 22.77 -6.93 9.43
C LEU A 140 24.22 -6.68 9.85
N GLU A 141 24.49 -6.68 11.16
CA GLU A 141 25.84 -6.51 11.71
C GLU A 141 26.76 -7.69 11.33
N ASN A 142 26.21 -8.91 11.28
CA ASN A 142 26.95 -10.14 11.00
C ASN A 142 26.67 -10.74 9.61
N TYR A 143 26.27 -9.90 8.64
CA TYR A 143 25.78 -10.34 7.32
C TYR A 143 26.76 -11.27 6.57
N ALA A 144 28.06 -11.00 6.63
CA ALA A 144 29.07 -11.78 5.91
C ALA A 144 29.15 -13.25 6.36
N GLU A 145 28.84 -13.51 7.63
CA GLU A 145 28.82 -14.85 8.20
C GLU A 145 27.46 -15.53 7.95
N ILE A 146 26.38 -14.80 8.20
CA ILE A 146 25.01 -15.32 8.11
C ILE A 146 24.62 -15.61 6.65
N SER A 147 25.02 -14.77 5.69
CA SER A 147 24.69 -14.96 4.27
C SER A 147 25.20 -16.29 3.70
N LYS A 148 26.38 -16.76 4.15
CA LYS A 148 26.94 -18.06 3.74
C LYS A 148 26.07 -19.21 4.22
N VAL A 149 25.63 -19.17 5.48
CA VAL A 149 24.76 -20.19 6.08
C VAL A 149 23.38 -20.19 5.42
N VAL A 150 22.78 -19.01 5.24
CA VAL A 150 21.44 -18.86 4.66
C VAL A 150 21.40 -19.38 3.22
N SER A 151 22.41 -19.07 2.41
CA SER A 151 22.46 -19.49 0.99
C SER A 151 22.35 -21.02 0.78
N SER A 152 22.77 -21.80 1.77
CA SER A 152 22.73 -23.27 1.75
C SER A 152 21.37 -23.88 2.10
N LYS A 153 20.48 -23.10 2.72
CA LYS A 153 19.17 -23.56 3.22
C LYS A 153 17.96 -23.07 2.43
N VAL A 154 18.14 -22.15 1.48
CA VAL A 154 17.02 -21.58 0.71
C VAL A 154 16.40 -22.63 -0.21
N THR A 155 15.15 -23.00 0.07
CA THR A 155 14.38 -23.95 -0.74
C THR A 155 14.02 -23.39 -2.12
N LEU A 156 13.69 -24.27 -3.07
CA LEU A 156 13.18 -23.85 -4.38
C LEU A 156 11.88 -23.04 -4.24
N ALA A 157 11.01 -23.40 -3.30
CA ALA A 157 9.76 -22.68 -3.03
C ALA A 157 10.04 -21.23 -2.61
N THR A 158 10.98 -21.03 -1.68
CA THR A 158 11.39 -19.68 -1.23
C THR A 158 11.95 -18.86 -2.40
N LYS A 159 12.77 -19.47 -3.28
CA LYS A 159 13.28 -18.81 -4.50
C LYS A 159 12.17 -18.39 -5.46
N LEU A 160 11.18 -19.26 -5.68
CA LEU A 160 10.01 -18.94 -6.51
C LEU A 160 9.18 -17.81 -5.91
N MET A 161 8.98 -17.81 -4.59
CA MET A 161 8.27 -16.73 -3.90
C MET A 161 8.98 -15.39 -4.08
N TYR A 162 10.31 -15.34 -3.93
CA TYR A 162 11.09 -14.14 -4.23
C TYR A 162 10.92 -13.71 -5.69
N GLY A 163 11.07 -14.63 -6.64
CA GLY A 163 10.94 -14.34 -8.06
C GLY A 163 9.55 -13.78 -8.43
N LEU A 164 8.48 -14.41 -7.94
CA LEU A 164 7.10 -13.98 -8.18
C LEU A 164 6.80 -12.64 -7.51
N SER A 165 7.30 -12.44 -6.29
CA SER A 165 7.09 -11.22 -5.53
C SER A 165 7.81 -10.01 -6.13
N VAL A 166 9.11 -10.14 -6.39
CA VAL A 166 9.92 -9.08 -7.01
C VAL A 166 9.45 -8.84 -8.45
N GLY A 167 9.30 -9.91 -9.23
CA GLY A 167 8.80 -9.83 -10.61
C GLY A 167 7.41 -9.21 -10.69
N GLY A 168 6.49 -9.63 -9.82
CA GLY A 168 5.14 -9.08 -9.73
C GLY A 168 5.13 -7.59 -9.34
N SER A 169 5.94 -7.20 -8.35
CA SER A 169 6.06 -5.81 -7.90
C SER A 169 6.66 -4.88 -8.95
N ILE A 170 7.44 -5.42 -9.89
CA ILE A 170 8.01 -4.67 -11.02
C ILE A 170 7.04 -4.63 -12.20
N LEU A 171 6.54 -5.79 -12.63
CA LEU A 171 5.80 -5.95 -13.87
C LEU A 171 4.34 -5.48 -13.75
N LEU A 172 3.67 -5.75 -12.62
CA LEU A 172 2.25 -5.45 -12.48
C LEU A 172 1.93 -3.95 -12.58
N PRO A 173 2.67 -3.03 -11.93
CA PRO A 173 2.46 -1.59 -12.12
C PRO A 173 2.61 -1.16 -13.58
N ILE A 174 3.62 -1.70 -14.27
CA ILE A 174 3.93 -1.37 -15.67
C ILE A 174 2.78 -1.85 -16.58
N ILE A 175 2.36 -3.10 -16.43
CA ILE A 175 1.26 -3.69 -17.20
C ILE A 175 -0.02 -2.87 -17.00
N LEU A 176 -0.39 -2.60 -15.74
CA LEU A 176 -1.59 -1.83 -15.42
C LEU A 176 -1.51 -0.40 -15.99
N PHE A 177 -0.36 0.27 -15.87
CA PHE A 177 -0.18 1.59 -16.45
C PHE A 177 -0.45 1.62 -17.95
N PHE A 178 0.13 0.70 -18.72
CA PHE A 178 -0.09 0.63 -20.17
C PHE A 178 -1.54 0.29 -20.53
N LEU A 179 -2.18 -0.61 -19.76
CA LEU A 179 -3.56 -1.04 -19.98
C LEU A 179 -4.56 0.12 -19.76
N PHE A 180 -4.35 0.92 -18.71
CA PHE A 180 -5.19 2.08 -18.42
C PHE A 180 -4.84 3.31 -19.27
N ARG A 181 -3.59 3.47 -19.72
CA ARG A 181 -3.18 4.53 -20.65
C ARG A 181 -3.82 4.33 -22.03
N LYS A 182 -3.90 3.10 -22.53
CA LYS A 182 -4.57 2.79 -23.82
C LYS A 182 -6.09 3.06 -23.78
N ARG A 183 -6.75 2.87 -22.64
CA ARG A 183 -8.20 3.11 -22.47
C ARG A 183 -8.63 4.59 -22.47
N LYS A 184 -7.70 5.55 -22.35
CA LYS A 184 -8.04 6.99 -22.43
C LYS A 184 -8.58 7.43 -23.81
N LYS A 185 -8.52 6.59 -24.84
CA LYS A 185 -9.13 6.88 -26.15
C LYS A 185 -10.62 6.57 -26.25
N THR A 186 -11.27 5.91 -25.27
CA THR A 186 -12.62 5.35 -25.51
C THR A 186 -13.63 5.37 -24.36
N ALA A 187 -13.38 5.97 -23.19
CA ALA A 187 -14.33 5.84 -22.06
C ALA A 187 -14.62 7.14 -21.30
N THR A 188 -15.76 7.77 -21.61
CA THR A 188 -16.54 8.63 -20.72
C THR A 188 -17.09 7.78 -19.57
N ILE A 189 -16.34 7.69 -18.46
CA ILE A 189 -16.77 6.94 -17.28
C ILE A 189 -17.94 7.66 -16.59
N ASN A 190 -19.04 6.94 -16.39
CA ASN A 190 -20.30 7.44 -15.85
C ASN A 190 -20.17 7.90 -14.38
N LYS A 191 -20.64 9.13 -14.10
CA LYS A 191 -20.54 9.89 -12.84
C LYS A 191 -20.97 9.09 -11.60
N LYS A 192 -21.97 8.20 -11.73
CA LYS A 192 -22.49 7.37 -10.62
C LYS A 192 -21.44 6.43 -10.01
N LYS A 193 -20.51 5.88 -10.81
CA LYS A 193 -19.49 4.94 -10.30
C LYS A 193 -18.41 5.63 -9.47
N ARG A 194 -18.15 6.93 -9.67
CA ARG A 194 -17.17 7.69 -8.87
C ARG A 194 -17.66 7.97 -7.45
N VAL A 195 -18.95 8.23 -7.27
CA VAL A 195 -19.55 8.50 -5.95
C VAL A 195 -19.50 7.24 -5.08
N VAL A 196 -19.80 6.07 -5.66
CA VAL A 196 -19.72 4.79 -4.95
C VAL A 196 -18.31 4.51 -4.44
N PHE A 197 -17.27 4.81 -5.25
CA PHE A 197 -15.88 4.60 -4.85
C PHE A 197 -15.45 5.52 -3.69
N PHE A 198 -15.88 6.79 -3.69
CA PHE A 198 -15.60 7.72 -2.59
C PHE A 198 -16.33 7.35 -1.30
N ILE A 199 -17.56 6.86 -1.39
CA ILE A 199 -18.32 6.38 -0.22
C ILE A 199 -17.64 5.15 0.39
N ILE A 200 -17.19 4.21 -0.44
CA ILE A 200 -16.44 3.02 0.04
C ILE A 200 -15.15 3.45 0.74
N ALA A 201 -14.36 4.36 0.15
CA ALA A 201 -13.12 4.85 0.76
C ALA A 201 -13.35 5.60 2.08
N ALA A 202 -14.39 6.43 2.17
CA ALA A 202 -14.74 7.15 3.40
C ALA A 202 -15.25 6.19 4.50
N PHE A 203 -16.00 5.15 4.12
CA PHE A 203 -16.49 4.14 5.05
C PHE A 203 -15.34 3.28 5.59
N SER A 204 -14.37 2.92 4.74
CA SER A 204 -13.13 2.26 5.18
C SER A 204 -12.35 3.13 6.16
N TYR A 205 -12.25 4.45 5.95
CA TYR A 205 -11.58 5.37 6.88
C TYR A 205 -12.33 5.51 8.23
N PHE A 206 -13.66 5.54 8.20
CA PHE A 206 -14.49 5.62 9.40
C PHE A 206 -14.42 4.32 10.23
N ALA A 207 -14.34 3.16 9.58
CA ALA A 207 -14.14 1.89 10.25
C ALA A 207 -12.76 1.78 10.96
N ILE A 208 -11.76 2.51 10.48
CA ILE A 208 -10.40 2.59 11.08
C ILE A 208 -10.36 3.47 12.34
N THR A 209 -11.26 4.45 12.44
CA THR A 209 -11.24 5.46 13.52
C THR A 209 -12.22 5.16 14.67
N PHE A 210 -13.05 4.13 14.54
CA PHE A 210 -13.87 3.66 15.67
C PHE A 210 -13.01 2.86 16.66
N PRO A 211 -12.82 3.34 17.90
CA PRO A 211 -12.11 2.56 18.92
C PRO A 211 -13.00 1.36 19.28
N ARG A 212 -12.61 0.16 18.85
CA ARG A 212 -13.13 -1.07 19.44
C ARG A 212 -12.47 -1.23 20.80
N GLY A 213 -13.32 -1.29 21.83
CA GLY A 213 -12.97 -1.19 23.23
C GLY A 213 -11.80 -2.07 23.68
N ALA A 214 -11.13 -1.57 24.70
CA ALA A 214 -10.11 -2.25 25.48
C ALA A 214 -10.49 -3.71 25.76
N ASN A 215 -9.85 -4.63 25.06
CA ASN A 215 -9.65 -5.97 25.60
C ASN A 215 -8.54 -5.82 26.64
N SER A 216 -8.93 -5.75 27.90
CA SER A 216 -8.09 -5.96 29.05
C SER A 216 -7.30 -7.26 28.85
N TYR A 217 -6.03 -7.13 28.51
CA TYR A 217 -5.07 -8.22 28.62
C TYR A 217 -4.98 -8.57 30.11
N ASP A 218 -5.43 -9.77 30.45
CA ASP A 218 -5.33 -10.31 31.80
C ASP A 218 -3.85 -10.64 32.06
N GLU A 219 -3.13 -9.71 32.69
CA GLU A 219 -1.71 -9.85 33.09
C GLU A 219 -1.47 -11.01 34.07
N SER A 220 -2.54 -11.66 34.55
CA SER A 220 -2.48 -12.78 35.49
C SER A 220 -1.84 -14.07 34.92
N LEU A 221 -1.68 -14.19 33.60
CA LEU A 221 -1.07 -15.37 32.97
C LEU A 221 0.47 -15.36 32.87
N PHE A 222 1.12 -14.22 33.14
CA PHE A 222 2.61 -14.13 33.13
C PHE A 222 3.26 -14.22 34.52
N SER A 223 2.47 -14.46 35.58
CA SER A 223 2.96 -14.50 36.97
C SER A 223 3.23 -15.91 37.53
N GLN A 224 3.39 -16.95 36.71
CA GLN A 224 3.72 -18.29 37.23
C GLN A 224 4.84 -18.98 36.43
N ASN A 225 6.09 -18.61 36.73
CA ASN A 225 7.14 -19.54 37.18
C ASN A 225 8.51 -18.83 37.22
N PRO A 226 9.02 -18.46 38.41
CA PRO A 226 10.45 -18.35 38.61
C PRO A 226 11.02 -19.75 38.91
N VAL A 227 11.84 -20.27 38.00
CA VAL A 227 12.85 -21.28 38.28
C VAL A 227 14.19 -20.75 37.80
#